data_AF-A0A7J8JDA8-F1
#
_entry.id   AF-A0A7J8JDA8-F1
#
_cell.length_a   1.000
_cell.length_b   1.000
_cell.length_c   1.000
_cell.angle_alpha   90.00
_cell.angle_beta   90.00
_cell.angle_gamma   90.00
#
_symmetry.space_group_name_H-M   'P 1'
#
loop_
_entity.id
_entity.type
_entity.pdbx_description
1 polymer ?
#
loop_
_entity_poly.entity_id
_entity_poly.type
_entity_poly.pdbx_seq_one_letter_code
_entity_poly.pdbx_strand_id
1 'polypeptide(L)'
;MSGGLPKQVKLKKPSRLKTLDTKPGLYTTYTAHLHRDKALLTRLLRGLRRGRPADALTALLRGHLLELTQSFVVPLEHYMAGLMPLQESITPWKTPPQMRPFHQDDFLRGLQRAGPQLTCVPKGDWLGLYRRFFKSPHFDGWYRQRRREMAHKLEALHLEAVCEADIKTWMKDKSEVEVVDLVLKLREKLVRAQSHQLPVKEEMLQRAQLHIETAIGSLPKDLQAVLCPP
;
A
#
# COMPACT_ATOMS: atom_id res chain seq x y z
N MET A 1 -3.28 14.71 19.57
CA MET A 1 -1.90 14.68 20.11
C MET A 1 -1.03 15.57 19.23
N SER A 2 -0.45 16.60 19.83
CA SER A 2 0.12 17.80 19.19
C SER A 2 1.20 17.48 18.15
N GLY A 3 0.89 17.72 16.87
CA GLY A 3 1.87 17.76 15.79
C GLY A 3 2.68 19.05 15.92
N GLY A 4 3.88 18.95 16.51
CA GLY A 4 4.79 20.07 16.61
C GLY A 4 5.17 20.59 15.23
N LEU A 5 4.68 21.79 14.89
CA LEU A 5 5.16 22.60 13.78
C LEU A 5 6.70 22.63 13.80
N PRO A 6 7.39 22.58 12.64
CA PRO A 6 8.83 22.78 12.63
C PRO A 6 9.14 24.09 13.34
N LYS A 7 9.92 24.01 14.43
CA LYS A 7 10.41 25.18 15.15
C LYS A 7 10.90 26.18 14.12
N GLN A 8 10.34 27.38 14.14
CA GLN A 8 10.73 28.50 13.27
C GLN A 8 12.23 28.42 13.01
N VAL A 9 12.60 28.37 11.73
CA VAL A 9 13.99 28.59 11.31
C VAL A 9 14.35 29.96 11.84
N LYS A 10 15.00 30.02 13.01
CA LYS A 10 15.46 31.28 13.59
C LYS A 10 16.53 31.80 12.63
N LEU A 11 16.15 32.72 11.75
CA LEU A 11 17.13 33.60 11.11
C LEU A 11 17.89 34.26 12.25
N LYS A 12 19.17 33.93 12.40
CA LYS A 12 20.05 34.70 13.27
C LYS A 12 20.00 36.14 12.77
N LYS A 13 19.69 37.09 13.68
CA LYS A 13 19.72 38.52 13.38
C LYS A 13 21.06 38.85 12.70
N PRO A 14 21.06 39.59 11.58
CA PRO A 14 22.25 39.82 10.75
C PRO A 14 23.39 40.51 11.52
N SER A 15 23.09 41.19 12.62
CA SER A 15 24.07 41.89 13.47
C SER A 15 24.98 40.98 14.32
N ARG A 16 24.76 39.65 14.36
CA ARG A 16 25.65 38.69 15.06
C ARG A 16 26.34 37.68 14.14
N LEU A 17 26.25 37.86 12.82
CA LEU A 17 27.04 37.09 11.85
C LEU A 17 28.31 37.88 11.55
N LYS A 18 29.42 37.50 12.18
CA LYS A 18 30.75 37.91 11.69
C LYS A 18 30.88 37.36 10.27
N THR A 19 30.84 38.27 9.30
CA THR A 19 30.67 38.02 7.86
C THR A 19 31.83 37.28 7.18
N LEU A 20 32.85 36.85 7.93
CA LEU A 20 34.09 36.29 7.37
C LEU A 20 34.33 34.79 7.67
N ASP A 21 33.66 34.17 8.65
CA ASP A 21 34.02 32.80 9.11
C ASP A 21 32.97 31.71 8.85
N THR A 22 31.77 32.05 8.37
CA THR A 22 30.76 31.03 8.06
C THR A 22 30.87 30.60 6.61
N LYS A 23 31.34 29.37 6.38
CA LYS A 23 31.33 28.72 5.07
C LYS A 23 29.92 28.82 4.46
N PRO A 24 29.77 29.19 3.17
CA PRO A 24 28.47 29.24 2.53
C PRO A 24 27.76 27.89 2.64
N GLY A 25 26.51 27.90 3.11
CA GLY A 25 25.72 26.68 3.27
C GLY A 25 24.41 26.87 4.03
N LEU A 26 23.54 25.87 3.96
CA LEU A 26 22.31 25.80 4.74
C LEU A 26 22.62 25.25 6.13
N TYR A 27 22.38 26.06 7.17
CA TYR A 27 22.49 25.66 8.55
C TYR A 27 21.12 25.25 9.09
N THR A 28 21.01 24.02 9.59
CA THR A 28 19.78 23.48 10.15
C THR A 28 20.06 22.78 11.46
N THR A 29 19.12 22.85 12.41
CA THR A 29 19.14 22.05 13.64
C THR A 29 18.64 20.62 13.40
N TYR A 30 18.28 20.30 12.16
CA TYR A 30 17.85 18.96 11.77
C TYR A 30 18.99 17.95 11.94
N THR A 31 18.73 16.94 12.77
CA THR A 31 19.58 15.77 12.91
C THR A 31 19.17 14.73 11.86
N ALA A 32 20.09 14.41 10.94
CA ALA A 32 19.85 13.39 9.94
C ALA A 32 19.95 11.99 10.57
N HIS A 33 19.03 11.10 10.22
CA HIS A 33 19.08 9.69 10.60
C HIS A 33 20.12 8.91 9.77
N LEU A 34 20.26 9.26 8.49
CA LEU A 34 21.21 8.62 7.57
C LEU A 34 22.40 9.52 7.29
N HIS A 35 23.56 8.90 7.09
CA HIS A 35 24.78 9.57 6.69
C HIS A 35 24.70 10.05 5.24
N ARG A 36 25.42 11.13 4.95
CA ARG A 36 25.54 11.67 3.59
C ARG A 36 26.31 10.70 2.71
N ASP A 37 25.81 10.48 1.49
CA ASP A 37 26.56 9.77 0.46
C ASP A 37 27.66 10.68 -0.11
N LYS A 38 28.88 10.52 0.43
CA LYS A 38 30.06 11.27 -0.02
C LYS A 38 30.45 10.92 -1.46
N ALA A 39 30.19 9.69 -1.91
CA ALA A 39 30.55 9.25 -3.25
C ALA A 39 29.65 9.92 -4.30
N LEU A 40 28.33 9.97 -4.04
CA LEU A 40 27.39 10.73 -4.86
C LEU A 40 27.79 12.21 -4.93
N LEU A 41 28.04 12.85 -3.80
CA LEU A 41 28.41 14.27 -3.74
C LEU A 41 29.68 14.54 -4.55
N THR A 42 30.69 13.68 -4.41
CA THR A 42 31.95 13.80 -5.17
C THR A 42 31.72 13.62 -6.67
N ARG A 43 30.85 12.68 -7.06
CA ARG A 43 30.48 12.44 -8.46
C ARG A 43 29.75 13.62 -9.07
N LEU A 44 28.81 14.23 -8.34
CA LEU A 44 28.08 15.43 -8.75
C LEU A 44 29.01 16.65 -8.89
N LEU A 45 29.85 16.92 -7.88
CA LEU A 45 30.81 18.04 -7.91
C LEU A 45 31.82 17.89 -9.05
N ARG A 46 32.31 16.68 -9.30
CA ARG A 46 33.20 16.40 -10.43
C ARG A 46 32.50 16.63 -11.76
N GLY A 47 31.24 16.21 -11.89
CA GLY A 47 30.43 16.46 -13.09
C GLY A 47 30.23 17.94 -13.35
N LEU A 48 29.94 18.73 -12.31
CA LEU A 48 29.80 20.19 -12.40
C LEU A 48 31.11 20.85 -12.88
N ARG A 49 32.25 20.49 -12.27
CA ARG A 49 33.57 21.03 -12.65
C ARG A 49 33.98 20.66 -14.07
N ARG A 50 33.47 19.55 -14.60
CA ARG A 50 33.73 19.09 -15.98
C ARG A 50 32.75 19.67 -17.00
N GLY A 51 31.90 20.63 -16.61
CA GLY A 51 30.92 21.24 -17.51
C GLY A 51 29.82 20.29 -17.97
N ARG A 52 29.52 19.23 -17.20
CA ARG A 52 28.42 18.31 -17.54
C ARG A 52 27.10 19.09 -17.58
N PRO A 53 26.22 18.84 -18.58
CA PRO A 53 24.91 19.48 -18.66
C PRO A 53 24.11 19.30 -17.36
N ALA A 54 23.35 20.32 -16.98
CA ALA A 54 22.52 20.32 -15.78
C ALA A 54 21.51 19.16 -15.77
N ASP A 55 20.96 18.80 -16.92
CA ASP A 55 20.00 17.72 -17.06
C ASP A 55 20.61 16.35 -16.72
N ALA A 56 21.86 16.11 -17.15
CA ALA A 56 22.55 14.86 -16.84
C ALA A 56 22.89 14.73 -15.35
N LEU A 57 23.21 15.85 -14.69
CA LEU A 57 23.40 15.88 -13.22
C LEU A 57 22.08 15.69 -12.48
N THR A 58 21.01 16.29 -12.98
CA THR A 58 19.65 16.15 -12.43
C THR A 58 19.13 14.72 -12.57
N ALA A 59 19.34 14.08 -13.72
CA ALA A 59 18.99 12.68 -13.94
C ALA A 59 19.74 11.74 -12.99
N LEU A 60 21.04 11.98 -12.78
CA LEU A 60 21.86 11.22 -11.83
C LEU A 60 21.34 11.38 -10.40
N LEU A 61 20.96 12.59 -9.99
CA LEU A 61 20.39 12.85 -8.67
C LEU A 61 19.02 12.19 -8.50
N ARG A 62 18.13 12.31 -9.50
CA ARG A 62 16.80 11.68 -9.49
C ARG A 62 16.89 10.17 -9.41
N GLY A 63 17.78 9.54 -10.18
CA GLY A 63 18.01 8.10 -10.13
C GLY A 63 18.45 7.63 -8.74
N HIS A 64 19.41 8.34 -8.13
CA HIS A 64 19.83 8.01 -6.77
C HIS A 64 18.70 8.17 -5.74
N LEU A 65 17.92 9.25 -5.80
CA LEU A 65 16.80 9.45 -4.88
C LEU A 65 15.69 8.40 -5.07
N LEU A 66 15.45 7.98 -6.31
CA LEU A 66 14.51 6.91 -6.61
C LEU A 66 14.97 5.58 -5.99
N GLU A 67 16.24 5.21 -6.19
CA GLU A 67 16.83 4.00 -5.61
C GLU A 67 16.71 4.01 -4.07
N LEU A 68 17.06 5.12 -3.42
CA LEU A 68 16.90 5.27 -1.96
C LEU A 68 15.44 5.13 -1.52
N THR A 69 14.51 5.69 -2.29
CA THR A 69 13.07 5.61 -1.99
C THR A 69 12.59 4.17 -2.12
N GLN A 70 12.98 3.46 -3.19
CA GLN A 70 12.63 2.05 -3.39
C GLN A 70 13.19 1.18 -2.27
N SER A 71 14.48 1.30 -1.95
CA SER A 71 15.08 0.54 -0.85
C SER A 71 14.39 0.82 0.48
N PHE A 72 13.94 2.06 0.74
CA PHE A 72 13.19 2.40 1.94
C PHE A 72 11.76 1.83 1.93
N VAL A 73 11.09 1.80 0.78
CA VAL A 73 9.69 1.36 0.68
C VAL A 73 9.57 -0.17 0.63
N VAL A 74 10.48 -0.88 -0.04
CA VAL A 74 10.40 -2.34 -0.26
C VAL A 74 10.16 -3.16 1.03
N PRO A 75 10.87 -2.93 2.15
CA PRO A 75 10.59 -3.67 3.39
C PRO A 75 9.17 -3.47 3.91
N LEU A 76 8.62 -2.25 3.77
CA LEU A 76 7.24 -1.95 4.16
C LEU A 76 6.25 -2.70 3.29
N GLU A 77 6.47 -2.72 1.97
CA GLU A 77 5.62 -3.45 1.03
C GLU A 77 5.65 -4.95 1.30
N HIS A 78 6.84 -5.50 1.57
CA HIS A 78 7.00 -6.91 1.91
C HIS A 78 6.27 -7.27 3.20
N TYR A 79 6.40 -6.45 4.24
CA TYR A 79 5.65 -6.64 5.49
C TYR A 79 4.14 -6.54 5.26
N MET A 80 3.67 -5.54 4.50
CA MET A 80 2.25 -5.40 4.15
C MET A 80 1.73 -6.61 3.39
N ALA A 81 2.47 -7.13 2.41
CA ALA A 81 2.11 -8.35 1.70
C ALA A 81 1.98 -9.54 2.65
N GLY A 82 2.86 -9.64 3.64
CA GLY A 82 2.76 -10.63 4.71
C GLY A 82 1.49 -10.50 5.57
N LEU A 83 0.83 -9.35 5.64
CA LEU A 83 -0.44 -9.19 6.37
C LEU A 83 -1.65 -9.74 5.61
N MET A 84 -1.50 -10.08 4.32
CA MET A 84 -2.55 -10.75 3.55
C MET A 84 -2.89 -12.11 4.17
N PRO A 85 -4.17 -12.51 4.16
CA PRO A 85 -4.54 -13.89 4.47
C PRO A 85 -3.99 -14.85 3.41
N LEU A 86 -3.79 -16.11 3.80
CA LEU A 86 -3.38 -17.17 2.87
C LEU A 86 -4.51 -17.42 1.85
N GLN A 87 -4.15 -17.67 0.60
CA GLN A 87 -5.14 -17.85 -0.46
C GLN A 87 -6.07 -19.05 -0.19
N GLU A 88 -5.53 -20.15 0.37
CA GLU A 88 -6.30 -21.33 0.78
C GLU A 88 -7.35 -21.06 1.87
N SER A 89 -7.20 -19.98 2.64
CA SER A 89 -8.18 -19.58 3.66
C SER A 89 -9.35 -18.77 3.10
N ILE A 90 -9.27 -18.33 1.83
CA ILE A 90 -10.32 -17.58 1.14
C ILE A 90 -11.32 -18.60 0.59
N THR A 91 -12.48 -18.70 1.23
CA THR A 91 -13.51 -19.67 0.86
C THR A 91 -14.69 -19.00 0.13
N PRO A 92 -15.26 -19.62 -0.92
CA PRO A 92 -16.26 -19.02 -1.83
C PRO A 92 -17.54 -18.50 -1.15
N TRP A 93 -18.05 -19.22 -0.16
CA TRP A 93 -19.39 -18.99 0.38
C TRP A 93 -19.39 -18.43 1.80
N LYS A 94 -18.22 -17.93 2.24
CA LYS A 94 -18.02 -17.36 3.57
C LYS A 94 -17.49 -15.94 3.46
N THR A 95 -17.51 -15.23 4.58
CA THR A 95 -16.88 -13.91 4.63
C THR A 95 -15.37 -14.06 4.47
N PRO A 96 -14.70 -13.25 3.62
CA PRO A 96 -13.25 -13.26 3.50
C PRO A 96 -12.54 -13.11 4.84
N PRO A 97 -11.42 -13.81 5.03
CA PRO A 97 -10.58 -13.58 6.20
C PRO A 97 -10.09 -12.13 6.23
N GLN A 98 -10.05 -11.53 7.43
CA GLN A 98 -9.60 -10.15 7.57
C GLN A 98 -8.08 -10.05 7.42
N MET A 99 -7.62 -8.98 6.79
CA MET A 99 -6.19 -8.64 6.74
C MET A 99 -5.67 -8.37 8.16
N ARG A 100 -4.48 -8.86 8.47
CA ARG A 100 -3.87 -8.63 9.78
C ARG A 100 -3.61 -7.12 10.03
N PRO A 101 -3.73 -6.65 11.27
CA PRO A 101 -3.33 -5.28 11.61
C PRO A 101 -1.84 -5.07 11.40
N PHE A 102 -1.45 -3.84 11.07
CA PHE A 102 -0.04 -3.47 10.94
C PHE A 102 0.52 -3.14 12.32
N HIS A 103 1.56 -3.84 12.76
CA HIS A 103 2.23 -3.57 14.03
C HIS A 103 3.63 -2.99 13.77
N GLN A 104 3.84 -1.76 14.23
CA GLN A 104 5.12 -1.05 14.03
C GLN A 104 6.29 -1.80 14.66
N ASP A 105 6.13 -2.35 15.86
CA ASP A 105 7.21 -3.05 16.56
C ASP A 105 7.60 -4.35 15.87
N ASP A 106 6.62 -5.10 15.35
CA ASP A 106 6.86 -6.32 14.58
C ASP A 106 7.67 -6.00 13.31
N PHE A 107 7.25 -4.96 12.59
CA PHE A 107 7.97 -4.47 11.42
C PHE A 107 9.41 -4.08 11.76
N LEU A 108 9.60 -3.27 12.81
CA LEU A 108 10.92 -2.78 13.22
C LEU A 108 11.85 -3.91 13.68
N ARG A 109 11.31 -4.98 14.30
CA ARG A 109 12.09 -6.19 14.64
C ARG A 109 12.54 -6.93 13.38
N GLY A 110 11.65 -7.10 12.40
CA GLY A 110 12.01 -7.72 11.11
C GLY A 110 13.05 -6.92 10.33
N LEU A 111 12.95 -5.59 10.38
CA LEU A 111 13.84 -4.66 9.69
C LEU A 111 15.32 -4.79 10.10
N GLN A 112 15.61 -5.20 11.34
CA GLN A 112 17.00 -5.42 11.78
C GLN A 112 17.68 -6.53 10.99
N ARG A 113 16.90 -7.53 10.54
CA ARG A 113 17.40 -8.72 9.81
C ARG A 113 17.32 -8.55 8.29
N ALA A 114 16.31 -7.83 7.79
CA ALA A 114 16.00 -7.73 6.36
C ALA A 114 15.70 -6.28 5.93
N GLY A 115 16.48 -5.31 6.40
CA GLY A 115 16.23 -3.90 6.14
C GLY A 115 17.03 -3.32 4.96
N PRO A 116 16.78 -2.04 4.63
CA PRO A 116 17.45 -1.34 3.53
C PRO A 116 18.97 -1.34 3.65
N GLN A 117 19.52 -1.48 4.87
CA GLN A 117 20.96 -1.58 5.08
C GLN A 117 21.66 -2.70 4.29
N LEU A 118 20.91 -3.68 3.76
CA LEU A 118 21.43 -4.76 2.92
C LEU A 118 21.61 -4.35 1.45
N THR A 119 20.85 -3.37 0.97
CA THR A 119 20.80 -2.96 -0.44
C THR A 119 21.15 -1.50 -0.68
N CYS A 120 21.16 -0.67 0.37
CA CYS A 120 21.46 0.76 0.31
C CYS A 120 22.89 1.10 0.73
N VAL A 121 23.49 2.03 0.00
CA VAL A 121 24.81 2.60 0.30
C VAL A 121 24.82 3.46 1.58
N PRO A 122 23.80 4.32 1.86
CA PRO A 122 23.82 5.14 3.06
C PRO A 122 23.68 4.32 4.35
N LYS A 123 24.64 4.49 5.25
CA LYS A 123 24.61 3.94 6.62
C LYS A 123 23.93 4.93 7.57
N GLY A 124 23.43 4.46 8.70
CA GLY A 124 22.88 5.30 9.76
C GLY A 124 21.76 4.61 10.53
N ASP A 125 20.97 5.43 11.22
CA ASP A 125 19.83 5.00 12.04
C ASP A 125 18.57 4.80 11.17
N TRP A 126 18.52 3.69 10.44
CA TRP A 126 17.35 3.31 9.67
C TRP A 126 16.11 3.16 10.55
N LEU A 127 16.24 2.56 11.75
CA LEU A 127 15.10 2.39 12.66
C LEU A 127 14.50 3.74 13.07
N GLY A 128 15.32 4.73 13.43
CA GLY A 128 14.84 6.08 13.74
C GLY A 128 14.18 6.76 12.55
N LEU A 129 14.68 6.54 11.33
CA LEU A 129 14.04 7.06 10.12
C LEU A 129 12.63 6.48 9.94
N TYR A 130 12.46 5.16 10.06
CA TYR A 130 11.13 4.53 9.98
C TYR A 130 10.20 5.00 11.12
N ARG A 131 10.70 5.06 12.37
CA ARG A 131 9.93 5.59 13.50
C ARG A 131 9.44 7.02 13.27
N ARG A 132 10.26 7.85 12.62
CA ARG A 132 9.86 9.20 12.23
C ARG A 132 8.85 9.18 11.08
N PHE A 133 9.06 8.33 10.08
CA PHE A 133 8.16 8.19 8.95
C PHE A 133 6.76 7.77 9.39
N PHE A 134 6.63 6.82 10.32
CA PHE A 134 5.34 6.38 10.87
C PHE A 134 4.55 7.49 11.57
N LYS A 135 5.22 8.55 12.02
CA LYS A 135 4.60 9.73 12.63
C LYS A 135 4.28 10.83 11.62
N SER A 136 4.57 10.61 10.34
CA SER A 136 4.42 11.62 9.30
C SER A 136 3.11 11.44 8.51
N PRO A 137 2.54 12.52 7.95
CA PRO A 137 1.39 12.43 7.04
C PRO A 137 1.66 11.58 5.79
N HIS A 138 2.94 11.47 5.37
CA HIS A 138 3.31 10.64 4.23
C HIS A 138 3.03 9.16 4.48
N PHE A 139 3.32 8.66 5.69
CA PHE A 139 2.99 7.29 6.04
C PHE A 139 1.48 7.06 6.08
N ASP A 140 0.71 7.99 6.65
CA ASP A 140 -0.75 7.89 6.71
C ASP A 140 -1.38 7.82 5.30
N GLY A 141 -0.93 8.66 4.37
CA GLY A 141 -1.35 8.61 2.97
C GLY A 141 -0.98 7.29 2.30
N TRP A 142 0.29 6.90 2.39
CA TRP A 142 0.80 5.65 1.82
C TRP A 142 0.09 4.42 2.39
N TYR A 143 -0.13 4.38 3.71
CA TYR A 143 -0.73 3.25 4.40
C TYR A 143 -2.20 3.05 4.02
N ARG A 144 -2.99 4.13 3.98
CA ARG A 144 -4.39 4.06 3.54
C ARG A 144 -4.51 3.60 2.10
N GLN A 145 -3.65 4.12 1.23
CA GLN A 145 -3.62 3.71 -0.17
C GLN A 145 -3.30 2.22 -0.28
N ARG A 146 -2.23 1.75 0.39
CA ARG A 146 -1.84 0.33 0.33
C ARG A 146 -2.88 -0.60 0.96
N ARG A 147 -3.53 -0.19 2.06
CA ARG A 147 -4.66 -0.92 2.65
C ARG A 147 -5.82 -1.08 1.69
N ARG A 148 -6.15 -0.02 0.93
CA ARG A 148 -7.21 -0.06 -0.09
C ARG A 148 -6.86 -1.03 -1.21
N GLU A 149 -5.65 -0.94 -1.75
CA GLU A 149 -5.15 -1.86 -2.79
C GLU A 149 -5.21 -3.32 -2.34
N MET A 150 -4.81 -3.60 -1.10
CA MET A 150 -4.88 -4.95 -0.53
C MET A 150 -6.32 -5.42 -0.31
N ALA A 151 -7.22 -4.54 0.13
CA ALA A 151 -8.64 -4.85 0.27
C ALA A 151 -9.25 -5.21 -1.09
N HIS A 152 -8.99 -4.42 -2.13
CA HIS A 152 -9.43 -4.71 -3.49
C HIS A 152 -8.89 -6.04 -4.00
N LYS A 153 -7.60 -6.33 -3.74
CA LYS A 153 -7.00 -7.63 -4.09
C LYS A 153 -7.69 -8.79 -3.39
N LEU A 154 -8.00 -8.65 -2.10
CA LEU A 154 -8.71 -9.68 -1.34
C LEU A 154 -10.15 -9.89 -1.85
N GLU A 155 -10.84 -8.80 -2.18
CA GLU A 155 -12.18 -8.87 -2.79
C GLU A 155 -12.16 -9.59 -4.14
N ALA A 156 -11.17 -9.29 -4.98
CA ALA A 156 -10.96 -9.96 -6.26
C ALA A 156 -10.70 -11.46 -6.09
N LEU A 157 -9.76 -11.85 -5.20
CA LEU A 157 -9.46 -13.26 -4.92
C LEU A 157 -10.67 -14.03 -4.38
N HIS A 158 -11.49 -13.38 -3.56
CA HIS A 158 -12.71 -14.02 -3.08
C HIS A 158 -13.77 -14.17 -4.18
N LEU A 159 -13.93 -13.17 -5.05
CA LEU A 159 -14.81 -13.29 -6.20
C LEU A 159 -14.35 -14.41 -7.16
N GLU A 160 -13.04 -14.57 -7.33
CA GLU A 160 -12.46 -15.68 -8.08
C GLU A 160 -12.88 -17.04 -7.47
N ALA A 161 -12.69 -17.20 -6.16
CA ALA A 161 -13.10 -18.41 -5.45
C ALA A 161 -14.62 -18.71 -5.59
N VAL A 162 -15.47 -17.67 -5.48
CA VAL A 162 -16.92 -17.75 -5.74
C VAL A 162 -17.21 -18.31 -7.13
N CYS A 163 -16.54 -17.77 -8.15
CA CYS A 163 -16.80 -18.14 -9.54
C CYS A 163 -16.34 -19.57 -9.84
N GLU A 164 -15.24 -20.01 -9.25
CA GLU A 164 -14.71 -21.38 -9.45
C GLU A 164 -15.53 -22.45 -8.71
N ALA A 165 -16.27 -22.07 -7.69
CA ALA A 165 -17.05 -23.01 -6.89
C ALA A 165 -18.37 -23.43 -7.55
N ASP A 166 -18.78 -24.67 -7.29
CA ASP A 166 -20.04 -25.22 -7.78
C ASP A 166 -21.21 -24.78 -6.88
N ILE A 167 -21.97 -23.80 -7.37
CA ILE A 167 -23.13 -23.26 -6.67
C ILE A 167 -24.25 -24.29 -6.52
N LYS A 168 -24.45 -25.18 -7.51
CA LYS A 168 -25.54 -26.18 -7.46
C LYS A 168 -25.31 -27.18 -6.35
N THR A 169 -24.06 -27.58 -6.15
CA THR A 169 -23.68 -28.46 -5.04
C THR A 169 -23.84 -27.75 -3.70
N TRP A 170 -23.46 -26.47 -3.59
CA TRP A 170 -23.63 -25.70 -2.35
C TRP A 170 -25.10 -25.56 -1.93
N MET A 171 -26.02 -25.38 -2.88
CA MET A 171 -27.44 -25.11 -2.61
C MET A 171 -28.23 -26.32 -2.10
N LYS A 172 -27.77 -27.55 -2.32
CA LYS A 172 -28.53 -28.77 -1.96
C LYS A 172 -28.87 -28.85 -0.47
N ASP A 173 -27.99 -28.33 0.37
CA ASP A 173 -28.07 -28.43 1.83
C ASP A 173 -28.43 -27.07 2.46
N LYS A 174 -29.03 -26.17 1.67
CA LYS A 174 -29.26 -24.78 2.05
C LYS A 174 -30.74 -24.43 2.08
N SER A 175 -31.10 -23.62 3.07
CA SER A 175 -32.44 -23.04 3.17
C SER A 175 -32.66 -21.97 2.10
N GLU A 176 -33.91 -21.72 1.73
CA GLU A 176 -34.27 -20.65 0.79
C GLU A 176 -33.73 -19.29 1.24
N VAL A 177 -33.76 -19.01 2.55
CA VAL A 177 -33.22 -17.76 3.14
C VAL A 177 -31.72 -17.64 2.89
N GLU A 178 -30.95 -18.72 3.06
CA GLU A 178 -29.51 -18.72 2.77
C GLU A 178 -29.22 -18.51 1.28
N VAL A 179 -30.04 -19.09 0.39
CA VAL A 179 -29.91 -18.89 -1.06
C VAL A 179 -30.24 -17.44 -1.45
N VAL A 180 -31.29 -16.86 -0.86
CA VAL A 180 -31.63 -15.44 -1.03
C VAL A 180 -30.51 -14.53 -0.55
N ASP A 181 -29.97 -14.75 0.66
CA ASP A 181 -28.85 -13.99 1.21
C ASP A 181 -27.61 -14.08 0.32
N LEU A 182 -27.31 -15.26 -0.24
CA LEU A 182 -26.24 -15.42 -1.22
C LEU A 182 -26.48 -14.56 -2.47
N VAL A 183 -27.68 -14.59 -3.04
CA VAL A 183 -28.03 -13.78 -4.22
C VAL A 183 -27.81 -12.29 -3.94
N LEU A 184 -28.28 -11.79 -2.79
CA LEU A 184 -28.09 -10.39 -2.41
C LEU A 184 -26.61 -10.02 -2.26
N LYS A 185 -25.83 -10.87 -1.58
CA LYS A 185 -24.38 -10.70 -1.41
C LYS A 185 -23.62 -10.73 -2.73
N LEU A 186 -23.97 -11.62 -3.64
CA LEU A 186 -23.33 -11.72 -4.96
C LEU A 186 -23.64 -10.50 -5.83
N ARG A 187 -24.88 -10.01 -5.82
CA ARG A 187 -25.25 -8.77 -6.51
C ARG A 187 -24.49 -7.57 -5.97
N GLU A 188 -24.43 -7.41 -4.66
CA GLU A 188 -23.67 -6.34 -4.03
C GLU A 188 -22.18 -6.42 -4.42
N LYS A 189 -21.61 -7.62 -4.41
CA LYS A 189 -20.22 -7.87 -4.84
C LYS A 189 -19.99 -7.49 -6.30
N LEU A 190 -20.90 -7.81 -7.21
CA LEU A 190 -20.77 -7.44 -8.63
C LEU A 190 -20.80 -5.92 -8.82
N VAL A 191 -21.72 -5.22 -8.16
CA VAL A 191 -21.80 -3.76 -8.19
C VAL A 191 -20.51 -3.14 -7.64
N ARG A 192 -20.01 -3.65 -6.51
CA ARG A 192 -18.73 -3.21 -5.92
C ARG A 192 -17.56 -3.50 -6.86
N ALA A 193 -17.52 -4.67 -7.50
CA ALA A 193 -16.46 -5.04 -8.42
C ALA A 193 -16.36 -4.08 -9.62
N GLN A 194 -17.51 -3.71 -10.18
CA GLN A 194 -17.61 -2.74 -11.28
C GLN A 194 -17.26 -1.32 -10.82
N SER A 195 -17.83 -0.86 -9.71
CA SER A 195 -17.60 0.50 -9.18
C SER A 195 -16.18 0.75 -8.71
N HIS A 196 -15.54 -0.23 -8.06
CA HIS A 196 -14.17 -0.15 -7.58
C HIS A 196 -13.12 -0.51 -8.64
N GLN A 197 -13.55 -0.87 -9.86
CA GLN A 197 -12.68 -1.34 -10.95
C GLN A 197 -11.72 -2.42 -10.46
N LEU A 198 -12.26 -3.44 -9.80
CA LEU A 198 -11.45 -4.55 -9.31
C LEU A 198 -10.74 -5.22 -10.50
N PRO A 199 -9.49 -5.69 -10.34
CA PRO A 199 -8.71 -6.31 -11.41
C PRO A 199 -9.17 -7.76 -11.67
N VAL A 200 -10.43 -7.93 -12.04
CA VAL A 200 -11.08 -9.22 -12.28
C VAL A 200 -11.38 -9.37 -13.77
N LYS A 201 -11.23 -10.59 -14.31
CA LYS A 201 -11.54 -10.88 -15.72
C LYS A 201 -13.05 -10.80 -15.96
N GLU A 202 -13.45 -10.30 -17.12
CA GLU A 202 -14.87 -10.19 -17.52
C GLU A 202 -15.60 -11.54 -17.48
N GLU A 203 -14.92 -12.62 -17.88
CA GLU A 203 -15.45 -13.99 -17.81
C GLU A 203 -15.89 -14.41 -16.40
N MET A 204 -15.21 -13.91 -15.36
CA MET A 204 -15.54 -14.20 -13.97
C MET A 204 -16.77 -13.42 -13.53
N LEU A 205 -16.94 -12.19 -14.01
CA LEU A 205 -18.16 -11.40 -13.75
C LEU A 205 -19.39 -12.08 -14.38
N GLN A 206 -19.25 -12.56 -15.62
CA GLN A 206 -20.29 -13.33 -16.29
C GLN A 206 -20.61 -14.63 -15.56
N ARG A 207 -19.60 -15.32 -15.02
CA ARG A 207 -19.83 -16.54 -14.24
C ARG A 207 -20.54 -16.27 -12.92
N ALA A 208 -20.17 -15.21 -12.20
CA ALA A 208 -20.89 -14.78 -11.01
C ALA A 208 -22.34 -14.38 -11.31
N GLN A 209 -22.59 -13.76 -12.47
CA GLN A 209 -23.95 -13.46 -12.94
C GLN A 209 -24.76 -14.75 -13.19
N LEU A 210 -24.17 -15.73 -13.87
CA LEU A 210 -24.80 -17.03 -14.10
C LEU A 210 -25.10 -17.78 -12.79
N HIS A 211 -24.22 -17.66 -11.79
CA HIS A 211 -24.45 -18.18 -10.45
C HIS A 211 -25.68 -17.54 -9.80
N ILE A 212 -25.82 -16.21 -9.90
CA ILE A 212 -27.01 -15.50 -9.42
C ILE A 212 -28.28 -16.01 -10.11
N GLU A 213 -28.28 -16.15 -11.43
CA GLU A 213 -29.43 -16.64 -12.20
C GLU A 213 -29.79 -18.08 -11.81
N THR A 214 -28.78 -18.94 -11.63
CA THR A 214 -28.97 -20.33 -11.20
C THR A 214 -29.59 -20.39 -9.81
N ALA A 215 -29.10 -19.56 -8.88
CA ALA A 215 -29.63 -19.48 -7.52
C ALA A 215 -31.05 -18.95 -7.45
N ILE A 216 -31.39 -17.96 -8.29
CA ILE A 216 -32.76 -17.44 -8.39
C ILE A 216 -33.69 -18.51 -8.97
N GLY A 217 -33.26 -19.19 -10.04
CA GLY A 217 -34.07 -20.21 -10.72
C GLY A 217 -34.44 -21.42 -9.84
N SER A 218 -33.72 -21.68 -8.75
CA SER A 218 -34.07 -22.75 -7.82
C SER A 218 -35.08 -22.34 -6.75
N LEU A 219 -35.31 -21.05 -6.56
CA LEU A 219 -36.20 -20.55 -5.51
C LEU A 219 -37.67 -20.68 -5.95
N PRO A 220 -38.63 -20.70 -5.02
CA PRO A 220 -40.05 -20.65 -5.36
C PRO A 220 -40.45 -19.32 -6.06
N LYS A 221 -41.56 -19.35 -6.82
CA LYS A 221 -41.96 -18.26 -7.74
C LYS A 221 -42.21 -16.92 -7.06
N ASP A 222 -42.71 -16.94 -5.83
CA ASP A 222 -42.93 -15.75 -5.00
C ASP A 222 -41.60 -15.06 -4.65
N LEU A 223 -40.57 -15.81 -4.26
CA LEU A 223 -39.23 -15.27 -4.01
C LEU A 223 -38.54 -14.81 -5.31
N GLN A 224 -38.73 -15.53 -6.41
CA GLN A 224 -38.22 -15.10 -7.72
C GLN A 224 -38.79 -13.74 -8.14
N ALA A 225 -40.09 -13.52 -7.96
CA ALA A 225 -40.74 -12.26 -8.32
C ALA A 225 -40.22 -11.07 -7.50
N VAL A 226 -39.82 -11.29 -6.25
CA VAL A 226 -39.19 -10.26 -5.39
C VAL A 226 -37.75 -9.98 -5.82
N LEU A 227 -36.99 -11.00 -6.20
CA LEU A 227 -35.59 -10.87 -6.56
C LEU A 227 -35.37 -10.38 -8.00
N CYS A 228 -36.32 -10.61 -8.90
CA CYS A 228 -36.29 -10.11 -10.28
C CYS A 228 -37.38 -9.04 -10.45
N PRO A 229 -37.16 -7.80 -9.96
CA PRO A 229 -38.11 -6.72 -10.22
C PRO A 229 -38.18 -6.44 -11.74
N PRO A 230 -39.36 -6.02 -12.23
CA PRO A 230 -39.60 -5.76 -13.66
C PRO A 230 -38.75 -4.64 -14.25
#